data_AF-A0A269XNQ2-F1
#
_entry.id   AF-A0A269XNQ2-F1
#
_cell.length_a   1.000
_cell.length_b   1.000
_cell.length_c   1.000
_cell.angle_alpha   90.00
_cell.angle_beta   90.00
_cell.angle_gamma   90.00
#
_symmetry.space_group_name_H-M   'P 1'
#
loop_
_entity.id
_entity.type
_entity.pdbx_description
1 polymer ?
#
loop_
_entity_poly.entity_id
_entity_poly.type
_entity_poly.pdbx_seq_one_letter_code
_entity_poly.pdbx_strand_id
1 'polypeptide(L)'
;MTDDKEIALPADPNDPEDRPVSKSGLVMAHRGRKLRMARAGLALSQEAFSALLGVSSVELLAWEQARQKIPEDVFAKLLDIKVSQ
;
A
#
# COMPACT_ATOMS: atom_id res chain seq x y z
N MET A 1 -1.90 7.37 17.67
CA MET A 1 -0.51 7.37 17.15
C MET A 1 0.31 6.43 18.03
N THR A 2 0.09 5.13 17.88
CA THR A 2 0.55 4.07 18.80
C THR A 2 0.95 2.79 18.05
N ASP A 3 0.39 2.55 16.87
CA ASP A 3 0.49 1.29 16.13
C ASP A 3 1.88 1.02 15.53
N ASP A 4 2.73 2.04 15.42
CA ASP A 4 4.14 1.87 15.00
C ASP A 4 4.95 1.09 16.04
N LYS A 5 4.54 1.12 17.32
CA LYS A 5 5.24 0.40 18.40
C LYS A 5 4.76 -1.05 18.57
N GLU A 6 3.61 -1.40 18.00
CA GLU A 6 3.06 -2.75 18.12
C GLU A 6 3.60 -3.64 16.99
N ILE A 7 4.33 -4.69 17.36
CA ILE A 7 4.93 -5.62 16.40
C ILE A 7 3.89 -6.64 15.94
N ALA A 8 3.69 -6.74 14.63
CA ALA A 8 2.82 -7.72 14.00
C ALA A 8 3.56 -8.99 13.58
N LEU A 9 4.80 -8.83 13.09
CA LEU A 9 5.69 -9.94 12.76
C LEU A 9 7.04 -9.68 13.44
N PRO A 10 7.52 -10.61 14.28
CA PRO A 10 8.84 -10.49 14.88
C PRO A 10 9.93 -10.63 13.81
N ALA A 11 11.13 -10.11 14.10
CA ALA A 11 12.32 -10.40 13.29
C ALA A 11 12.74 -11.86 13.46
N ASP A 12 13.39 -12.44 12.44
CA ASP A 12 14.07 -13.72 12.52
C ASP A 12 15.32 -13.58 13.40
N PRO A 13 15.43 -14.32 14.52
CA PRO A 13 16.60 -14.27 15.39
C PRO A 13 17.89 -14.77 14.72
N ASN A 14 17.82 -15.45 13.57
CA ASN A 14 18.98 -15.99 12.85
C ASN A 14 19.47 -15.08 11.71
N ASP A 15 18.74 -14.00 11.38
CA ASP A 15 19.14 -13.02 10.37
C ASP A 15 19.41 -11.66 11.03
N PRO A 16 20.69 -11.25 11.20
CA PRO A 16 21.06 -9.98 11.82
C PRO A 16 20.53 -8.74 11.09
N GLU A 17 20.17 -8.85 9.81
CA GLU A 17 19.65 -7.75 9.00
C GLU A 17 18.12 -7.71 8.95
N ASP A 18 17.44 -8.77 9.42
CA ASP A 18 15.98 -8.80 9.48
C ASP A 18 15.44 -7.86 10.58
N ARG A 19 14.29 -7.26 10.32
CA ARG A 19 13.67 -6.26 11.21
C ARG A 19 12.21 -6.62 11.47
N PRO A 20 11.72 -6.41 12.71
CA PRO A 20 10.34 -6.69 13.01
C PRO A 20 9.41 -5.76 12.22
N VAL A 21 8.28 -6.30 11.77
CA VAL A 21 7.26 -5.52 11.06
C VAL A 21 6.24 -5.02 12.07
N SER A 22 6.06 -3.70 12.15
CA SER A 22 5.00 -3.09 12.96
C SER A 22 3.61 -3.38 12.36
N LYS A 23 2.55 -3.29 13.17
CA LYS A 23 1.17 -3.37 12.68
C LYS A 23 0.88 -2.34 11.62
N SER A 24 1.33 -1.10 11.81
CA SER A 24 1.19 -0.04 10.82
C SER A 24 1.91 -0.36 9.51
N GLY A 25 3.13 -0.91 9.58
CA GLY A 25 3.91 -1.37 8.43
C GLY A 25 3.19 -2.49 7.66
N LEU A 26 2.60 -3.44 8.39
CA LEU A 26 1.81 -4.52 7.79
C LEU A 26 0.53 -3.98 7.11
N VAL A 27 -0.17 -3.05 7.75
CA VAL A 27 -1.34 -2.37 7.15
C VAL A 27 -0.96 -1.62 5.88
N MET A 28 0.15 -0.88 5.90
CA MET A 28 0.67 -0.16 4.73
C MET A 28 0.99 -1.13 3.59
N ALA A 29 1.67 -2.25 3.88
CA ALA A 29 1.96 -3.29 2.91
C ALA A 29 0.70 -3.91 2.29
N HIS A 30 -0.32 -4.20 3.11
CA HIS A 30 -1.60 -4.72 2.62
C HIS A 30 -2.35 -3.72 1.74
N ARG A 31 -2.35 -2.43 2.09
CA ARG A 31 -2.97 -1.38 1.27
C ARG A 31 -2.24 -1.20 -0.06
N GLY A 32 -0.91 -1.19 -0.06
CA GLY A 32 -0.10 -1.17 -1.29
C GLY A 32 -0.38 -2.37 -2.20
N ARG A 33 -0.53 -3.57 -1.62
CA ARG A 33 -0.97 -4.77 -2.37
C ARG A 33 -2.37 -4.60 -2.96
N LYS A 34 -3.32 -3.99 -2.25
CA LYS A 34 -4.67 -3.73 -2.76
C LYS A 34 -4.66 -2.80 -3.97
N LEU A 35 -3.84 -1.74 -3.98
CA LEU A 35 -3.63 -0.88 -5.14
C LEU A 35 -3.14 -1.68 -6.36
N ARG A 36 -2.07 -2.46 -6.18
CA ARG A 36 -1.50 -3.31 -7.25
C ARG A 36 -2.53 -4.26 -7.84
N MET A 37 -3.32 -4.92 -6.98
CA MET A 37 -4.36 -5.85 -7.42
C MET A 37 -5.51 -5.15 -8.15
N ALA A 38 -5.93 -3.98 -7.69
CA ALA A 38 -6.99 -3.22 -8.36
C ALA A 38 -6.53 -2.77 -9.75
N ARG A 39 -5.31 -2.22 -9.86
CA ARG A 39 -4.72 -1.84 -11.15
C ARG A 39 -4.62 -3.02 -12.12
N ALA A 40 -4.12 -4.15 -11.63
CA ALA A 40 -4.02 -5.38 -12.43
C ALA A 40 -5.40 -5.90 -12.87
N GLY A 41 -6.40 -5.85 -11.99
CA GLY A 41 -7.78 -6.24 -12.32
C GLY A 41 -8.43 -5.35 -13.38
N LEU A 42 -8.06 -4.07 -13.42
CA LEU A 42 -8.51 -3.11 -14.45
C LEU A 42 -7.67 -3.15 -15.73
N ALA A 43 -6.60 -3.96 -15.77
CA ALA A 43 -5.62 -4.01 -16.88
C ALA A 43 -5.02 -2.63 -17.25
N LEU A 44 -4.85 -1.75 -16.26
CA LEU A 44 -4.31 -0.41 -16.47
C LEU A 44 -2.79 -0.34 -16.27
N SER A 45 -2.13 0.51 -17.07
CA SER A 45 -0.75 0.93 -16.80
C SER A 45 -0.69 1.73 -15.50
N GLN A 46 0.54 1.95 -14.98
CA GLN A 46 0.71 2.75 -13.77
C GLN A 46 0.25 4.19 -13.99
N GLU A 47 0.57 4.77 -15.15
CA GLU A 47 0.19 6.14 -15.54
C GLU A 47 -1.33 6.29 -15.69
N ALA A 48 -2.00 5.32 -16.31
CA ALA A 48 -3.44 5.37 -16.47
C ALA A 48 -4.16 5.24 -15.12
N PHE A 49 -3.65 4.40 -14.23
CA PHE A 49 -4.22 4.22 -12.90
C PHE A 49 -3.93 5.39 -11.96
N SER A 50 -2.75 6.02 -12.06
CA SER A 50 -2.44 7.23 -11.29
C SER A 50 -3.32 8.40 -11.73
N ALA A 51 -3.57 8.53 -13.04
CA ALA A 51 -4.52 9.52 -13.57
C ALA A 51 -5.94 9.27 -13.04
N LEU A 52 -6.40 8.02 -13.01
CA LEU A 52 -7.71 7.64 -12.45
C LEU A 52 -7.87 8.05 -10.98
N LEU A 53 -6.79 7.92 -10.18
CA LEU A 53 -6.79 8.29 -8.76
C LEU A 53 -6.54 9.80 -8.54
N GLY A 54 -6.07 10.52 -9.56
CA GLY A 54 -5.71 11.93 -9.50
C GLY A 54 -4.39 12.19 -8.75
N VAL A 55 -3.40 11.30 -8.93
CA VAL A 55 -2.10 11.33 -8.25
C VAL A 55 -0.96 11.16 -9.26
N SER A 56 0.29 11.42 -8.86
CA SER A 56 1.44 11.15 -9.73
C SER A 56 1.79 9.66 -9.79
N SER A 57 2.41 9.22 -10.90
CA SER A 57 2.92 7.84 -11.02
C SER A 57 3.99 7.52 -9.97
N VAL A 58 4.77 8.52 -9.53
CA VAL A 58 5.82 8.36 -8.50
C VAL A 58 5.20 8.08 -7.14
N GLU A 59 4.16 8.83 -6.75
CA GLU A 59 3.42 8.58 -5.52
C GLU A 59 2.75 7.20 -5.55
N LEU A 60 2.08 6.88 -6.67
CA LEU A 60 1.46 5.57 -6.84
C LEU A 60 2.49 4.44 -6.70
N LEU A 61 3.66 4.57 -7.33
CA LEU A 61 4.74 3.58 -7.23
C LEU A 61 5.24 3.42 -5.78
N ALA A 62 5.47 4.53 -5.08
CA ALA A 62 5.92 4.51 -3.69
C ALA A 62 4.91 3.78 -2.78
N TRP A 63 3.62 3.97 -3.03
CA TRP A 63 2.55 3.29 -2.31
C TRP A 63 2.41 1.81 -2.67
N GLU A 64 2.49 1.46 -3.96
CA GLU A 64 2.43 0.06 -4.42
C GLU A 64 3.58 -0.78 -3.85
N GLN A 65 4.75 -0.16 -3.64
CA GLN A 65 5.94 -0.73 -3.00
C GLN A 65 5.94 -0.62 -1.48
N ALA A 66 4.90 -0.04 -0.86
CA ALA A 66 4.81 0.21 0.58
C ALA A 66 6.01 0.99 1.15
N ARG A 67 6.57 1.92 0.37
CA ARG A 67 7.62 2.85 0.83
C ARG A 67 7.03 4.07 1.54
N GLN A 68 5.77 4.38 1.28
CA GLN A 68 5.04 5.49 1.87
C GLN A 68 3.60 5.09 2.19
N LYS A 69 3.04 5.72 3.22
CA LYS A 69 1.64 5.54 3.60
C LYS A 69 0.74 6.18 2.53
N ILE A 70 -0.29 5.44 2.11
CA ILE A 70 -1.33 5.96 1.22
C ILE A 70 -2.23 6.91 2.01
N PRO A 71 -2.49 8.13 1.51
CA PRO A 71 -3.48 9.04 2.09
C PRO A 71 -4.87 8.38 2.18
N GLU A 72 -5.60 8.63 3.26
CA GLU A 72 -6.90 7.97 3.50
C GLU A 72 -7.93 8.29 2.42
N ASP A 73 -7.95 9.53 1.91
CA ASP A 73 -8.83 9.98 0.84
C ASP A 73 -8.54 9.27 -0.49
N VAL A 74 -7.26 9.05 -0.81
CA VAL A 74 -6.86 8.26 -1.99
C VAL A 74 -7.26 6.79 -1.82
N PHE A 75 -7.07 6.23 -0.62
CA PHE A 75 -7.46 4.85 -0.37
C PHE A 75 -8.98 4.66 -0.39
N ALA A 76 -9.76 5.67 0.04
CA ALA A 76 -11.22 5.65 -0.10
C ALA A 76 -11.65 5.61 -1.58
N LYS A 77 -11.08 6.47 -2.43
CA LYS A 77 -11.32 6.45 -3.89
C LYS A 77 -11.07 5.07 -4.51
N LEU A 78 -10.00 4.39 -4.08
CA LEU A 78 -9.71 3.02 -4.52
C LEU A 78 -10.84 2.03 -4.18
N LEU A 79 -11.42 2.14 -2.99
CA LEU A 79 -12.50 1.26 -2.56
C LEU A 79 -13.77 1.50 -3.38
N ASP A 80 -14.06 2.76 -3.73
CA ASP A 80 -15.22 3.13 -4.55
C ASP A 80 -15.12 2.56 -5.97
N ILE A 81 -13.91 2.54 -6.55
CA ILE A 81 -13.64 1.91 -7.85
C ILE A 81 -13.97 0.41 -7.82
N LYS A 82 -13.69 -0.25 -6.70
CA LYS A 82 -13.94 -1.69 -6.53
C LYS A 82 -15.41 -2.05 -6.33
N VAL A 83 -16.21 -1.16 -5.73
CA VAL A 83 -17.65 -1.40 -5.52
C VAL A 83 -18.45 -1.25 -6.83
N SER A 84 -17.88 -0.54 -7.79
CA SER A 84 -18.52 -0.27 -9.10
C SER A 84 -18.25 -1.34 -10.17
N GLN A 85 -17.59 -2.46 -9.81
CA GLN A 85 -17.30 -3.61 -10.69
C GLN A 85 -17.97 -4.88 -10.16
#